data_AF-A0A2L0GJS2-F1
#
_entry.id   AF-A0A2L0GJS2-F1
#
_cell.length_a   1.000
_cell.length_b   1.000
_cell.length_c   1.000
_cell.angle_alpha   90.00
_cell.angle_beta   90.00
_cell.angle_gamma   90.00
#
_symmetry.space_group_name_H-M   'P 1'
#
loop_
_entity.id
_entity.type
_entity.pdbx_description
1 polymer ?
#
loop_
_entity_poly.entity_id
_entity_poly.type
_entity_poly.pdbx_seq_one_letter_code
_entity_poly.pdbx_strand_id
1 'polypeptide(L)'
;MIIGPAFAPPAYDWLRHTTSQQAGQAMPGAWIMRAGFAGFGVGTLVAALAENERRRLVRQALAIFGAGMVAAAIWSHAPITAGMAADLLEDKLHSLASAIVGTAFAGACAASLFAKGGSRGDLVAWIGLAIAVVIPLAMNQWPAGQGLLQRLMFLYSCAFILREFYRR
;
A
#
# COMPACT_ATOMS: atom_id res chain seq x y z
N MET A 1 2.57 0.60 -10.46
CA MET A 1 1.55 -0.43 -10.15
C MET A 1 0.81 -0.92 -11.39
N ILE A 2 0.26 -0.04 -12.23
CA ILE A 2 -0.46 -0.42 -13.47
C ILE A 2 0.46 -0.99 -14.56
N ILE A 3 1.69 -0.46 -14.65
CA ILE A 3 2.62 -0.77 -15.74
C ILE A 3 3.44 -2.05 -15.48
N GLY A 4 3.65 -2.43 -14.21
CA GLY A 4 4.48 -3.58 -13.83
C GLY A 4 4.20 -4.88 -14.61
N PRO A 5 2.94 -5.29 -14.89
CA PRO A 5 2.63 -6.60 -15.50
C PRO A 5 3.16 -6.77 -16.89
N ALA A 6 3.31 -5.66 -17.63
CA ALA A 6 3.92 -5.69 -18.94
C ALA A 6 5.37 -6.21 -18.89
N PHE A 7 5.97 -6.24 -17.70
CA PHE A 7 7.33 -6.71 -17.44
C PHE A 7 7.38 -8.02 -16.62
N ALA A 8 6.22 -8.59 -16.30
CA ALA A 8 6.12 -9.82 -15.53
C ALA A 8 6.25 -11.06 -16.43
N PRO A 9 6.72 -12.21 -15.89
CA PRO A 9 6.79 -13.45 -16.67
C PRO A 9 5.39 -13.96 -17.04
N PRO A 10 5.25 -14.83 -18.06
CA PRO A 10 3.95 -15.38 -18.48
C PRO A 10 3.17 -16.10 -17.38
N ALA A 11 3.86 -16.63 -16.35
CA ALA A 11 3.24 -17.25 -15.19
C ALA A 11 2.54 -16.25 -14.26
N TYR A 12 2.78 -14.95 -14.43
CA TYR A 12 2.17 -13.89 -13.65
C TYR A 12 0.77 -13.52 -14.18
N ASP A 13 -0.25 -13.93 -13.44
CA ASP A 13 -1.62 -13.46 -13.62
C ASP A 13 -1.89 -12.16 -12.83
N TRP A 14 -2.35 -11.10 -13.50
CA TRP A 14 -2.65 -9.79 -12.90
C TRP A 14 -3.84 -9.78 -11.94
N LEU A 15 -4.85 -10.62 -12.18
CA LEU A 15 -6.04 -10.71 -11.34
C LEU A 15 -5.74 -11.49 -10.07
N ARG A 16 -4.98 -12.58 -10.20
CA ARG A 16 -4.62 -13.46 -9.09
C ARG A 16 -3.46 -12.92 -8.27
N HIS A 17 -2.36 -12.50 -8.91
CA HIS A 17 -1.15 -12.14 -8.19
C HIS A 17 -1.14 -10.69 -7.77
N THR A 18 -0.71 -10.48 -6.53
CA THR A 18 -0.64 -9.17 -5.88
C THR A 18 0.50 -8.32 -6.46
N THR A 19 0.42 -7.00 -6.28
CA THR A 19 1.53 -6.09 -6.56
C THR A 19 2.74 -6.37 -5.67
N SER A 20 2.52 -6.84 -4.44
CA SER A 20 3.59 -7.30 -3.53
C SER A 20 4.32 -8.52 -4.08
N GLN A 21 3.58 -9.52 -4.58
CA GLN A 21 4.16 -10.69 -5.25
C GLN A 21 4.95 -10.30 -6.51
N GLN A 22 4.49 -9.27 -7.23
CA GLN A 22 5.22 -8.74 -8.39
C GLN A 22 6.52 -8.02 -8.00
N ALA A 23 6.58 -7.44 -6.81
CA ALA A 23 7.80 -6.91 -6.22
C ALA A 23 8.64 -8.01 -5.55
N GLY A 24 8.23 -9.28 -5.61
CA GLY A 24 8.79 -10.39 -4.86
C GLY A 24 10.20 -10.80 -5.29
N GLN A 25 10.77 -11.72 -4.52
CA GLN A 25 12.07 -12.33 -4.75
C GLN A 25 12.08 -13.09 -6.08
N ALA A 26 13.21 -13.04 -6.79
CA ALA A 26 13.45 -13.73 -8.07
C ALA A 26 12.41 -13.46 -9.18
N MET A 27 11.57 -12.42 -9.03
CA MET A 27 10.60 -12.03 -10.03
C MET A 27 11.26 -11.16 -11.11
N PRO A 28 11.24 -11.56 -12.38
CA PRO A 28 11.71 -10.71 -13.47
C PRO A 28 11.00 -9.35 -13.44
N GLY A 29 11.79 -8.27 -13.52
CA GLY A 29 11.24 -6.91 -13.48
C GLY A 29 10.72 -6.44 -12.11
N ALA A 30 10.93 -7.19 -11.01
CA ALA A 30 10.47 -6.79 -9.66
C ALA A 30 10.90 -5.38 -9.26
N TRP A 31 12.08 -4.95 -9.70
CA TRP A 31 12.61 -3.61 -9.42
C TRP A 31 11.67 -2.49 -9.87
N ILE A 32 10.87 -2.69 -10.93
CA ILE A 32 9.89 -1.70 -11.42
C ILE A 32 8.78 -1.49 -10.38
N MET A 33 8.30 -2.59 -9.80
CA MET A 33 7.26 -2.53 -8.77
C MET A 33 7.81 -2.00 -7.45
N ARG A 34 9.03 -2.39 -7.06
CA ARG A 34 9.72 -1.81 -5.89
C ARG A 34 9.98 -0.32 -6.07
N ALA A 35 10.41 0.13 -7.25
CA ALA A 35 10.56 1.56 -7.55
C ALA A 35 9.21 2.29 -7.46
N GLY A 36 8.11 1.65 -7.88
CA GLY A 36 6.77 2.18 -7.68
C GLY A 36 6.37 2.31 -6.20
N PHE A 37 6.66 1.30 -5.38
CA PHE A 37 6.44 1.36 -3.93
C PHE A 37 7.29 2.44 -3.27
N ALA A 38 8.58 2.52 -3.62
CA ALA A 38 9.50 3.52 -3.11
C ALA A 38 9.06 4.93 -3.51
N GLY A 39 8.74 5.17 -4.78
CA GLY A 39 8.28 6.47 -5.27
C GLY A 39 6.99 6.93 -4.61
N PHE A 40 6.01 6.02 -4.47
CA PHE A 40 4.76 6.35 -3.78
C PHE A 40 4.99 6.62 -2.28
N GLY A 41 5.84 5.82 -1.64
CA GLY A 41 6.21 5.98 -0.23
C GLY A 41 6.96 7.28 0.05
N VAL A 42 8.01 7.56 -0.71
CA VAL A 42 8.81 8.81 -0.60
C VAL A 42 7.94 10.02 -0.89
N GLY A 43 7.14 10.00 -1.95
CA GLY A 43 6.25 11.12 -2.29
C GLY A 43 5.26 11.43 -1.16
N THR A 44 4.64 10.38 -0.59
CA THR A 44 3.74 10.54 0.56
C THR A 44 4.47 11.05 1.80
N LEU A 45 5.65 10.49 2.09
CA LEU A 45 6.45 10.85 3.26
C LEU A 45 6.89 12.32 3.20
N VAL A 46 7.45 12.77 2.08
CA VAL A 46 7.88 14.17 1.88
C VAL A 46 6.69 15.11 2.02
N ALA A 47 5.57 14.82 1.35
CA ALA A 47 4.37 15.65 1.43
C ALA A 47 3.77 15.69 2.84
N ALA A 48 3.80 14.58 3.57
CA ALA A 48 3.34 14.53 4.96
C ALA A 48 4.19 15.41 5.89
N LEU A 49 5.51 15.44 5.68
CA LEU A 49 6.47 16.20 6.49
C LEU A 49 6.52 17.70 6.18
N ALA A 50 5.99 18.14 5.03
CA ALA A 50 6.16 19.51 4.53
C ALA A 50 5.16 20.57 5.08
N GLU A 51 4.13 20.21 5.86
CA GLU A 51 3.02 21.13 6.18
C GLU A 51 2.53 21.11 7.64
N ASN A 52 1.73 22.13 7.96
CA ASN A 52 1.49 22.66 9.32
C ASN A 52 0.40 21.92 10.15
N GLU A 53 0.36 22.22 11.46
CA GLU A 53 -0.20 21.43 12.56
C GLU A 53 -1.69 21.05 12.51
N ARG A 54 -2.52 21.71 11.68
CA ARG A 54 -3.99 21.59 11.72
C ARG A 54 -4.48 20.15 11.54
N ARG A 55 -3.71 19.32 10.82
CA ARG A 55 -4.03 17.90 10.54
C ARG A 55 -2.89 16.96 10.94
N ARG A 56 -2.21 17.27 12.05
CA ARG A 56 -1.02 16.56 12.52
C ARG A 56 -1.17 15.04 12.59
N LEU A 57 -2.28 14.52 13.14
CA LEU A 57 -2.49 13.07 13.26
C LEU A 57 -2.63 12.36 11.91
N VAL A 58 -3.34 12.96 10.96
CA VAL A 58 -3.45 12.43 9.59
C VAL A 58 -2.07 12.38 8.95
N ARG A 59 -1.28 13.44 9.09
CA ARG A 59 0.08 13.52 8.53
C ARG A 59 1.05 12.54 9.17
N GLN A 60 1.02 12.38 10.47
CA GLN A 60 1.85 11.38 11.15
C GLN A 60 1.52 9.96 10.68
N ALA A 61 0.24 9.65 10.54
CA ALA A 61 -0.20 8.37 9.98
C ALA A 61 0.25 8.20 8.52
N LEU A 62 0.14 9.25 7.69
CA LEU A 62 0.63 9.22 6.31
C LEU A 62 2.16 9.17 6.19
N ALA A 63 2.90 9.74 7.14
CA ALA A 63 4.35 9.61 7.21
C ALA A 63 4.75 8.16 7.55
N ILE A 64 4.07 7.53 8.52
CA ILE A 64 4.27 6.11 8.83
C ILE A 64 3.90 5.23 7.62
N PHE A 65 2.80 5.53 6.94
CA PHE A 65 2.43 4.87 5.69
C PHE A 65 3.54 4.98 4.64
N GLY A 66 4.05 6.20 4.39
CA GLY A 66 5.10 6.44 3.41
C GLY A 66 6.40 5.69 3.75
N ALA A 67 6.82 5.73 5.02
CA ALA A 67 7.97 4.97 5.50
C ALA A 67 7.77 3.45 5.36
N GLY A 68 6.57 2.95 5.69
CA GLY A 68 6.20 1.54 5.51
C GLY A 68 6.24 1.10 4.04
N MET A 69 5.82 1.97 3.11
CA MET A 69 5.89 1.70 1.68
C MET A 69 7.33 1.61 1.17
N VAL A 70 8.22 2.49 1.66
CA VAL A 70 9.66 2.42 1.34
C VAL A 70 10.27 1.14 1.92
N ALA A 71 9.93 0.79 3.16
CA ALA A 71 10.32 -0.48 3.77
C ALA A 71 9.87 -1.70 2.94
N ALA A 72 8.61 -1.73 2.51
CA ALA A 72 8.07 -2.79 1.66
C ALA A 72 8.67 -2.82 0.24
N ALA A 73 9.34 -1.74 -0.19
CA ALA A 73 10.12 -1.70 -1.43
C ALA A 73 11.53 -2.29 -1.25
N ILE A 74 12.11 -2.16 -0.05
CA ILE A 74 13.44 -2.67 0.30
C ILE A 74 13.39 -4.19 0.48
N TRP A 75 12.44 -4.68 1.28
CA TRP A 75 12.25 -6.10 1.52
C TRP A 75 11.22 -6.69 0.57
N SER A 76 11.52 -7.86 0.02
CA SER A 76 10.74 -8.52 -1.02
C SER A 76 9.90 -9.67 -0.49
N HIS A 77 8.66 -9.74 -0.98
CA HIS A 77 7.77 -10.90 -0.75
C HIS A 77 8.37 -12.19 -1.33
N ALA A 78 8.05 -13.35 -0.74
CA ALA A 78 8.45 -14.65 -1.25
C ALA A 78 8.08 -14.84 -2.74
N PRO A 79 8.86 -15.63 -3.52
CA PRO A 79 8.59 -15.89 -4.93
C PRO A 79 7.23 -16.58 -5.14
N ILE A 80 6.58 -16.29 -6.27
CA ILE A 80 5.35 -17.00 -6.67
C ILE A 80 5.63 -18.33 -7.40
N THR A 81 6.84 -18.50 -7.94
CA THR A 81 7.19 -19.70 -8.70
C THR A 81 7.50 -20.82 -7.73
N ALA A 82 6.77 -21.93 -7.85
CA ALA A 82 6.98 -23.12 -7.04
C ALA A 82 8.42 -23.65 -7.18
N GLY A 83 9.02 -24.08 -6.07
CA GLY A 83 10.36 -24.68 -6.05
C GLY A 83 11.52 -23.68 -6.03
N MET A 84 11.27 -22.37 -6.12
CA MET A 84 12.32 -21.38 -5.88
C MET A 84 12.57 -21.21 -4.37
N ALA A 85 13.83 -21.18 -3.98
CA ALA A 85 14.21 -20.88 -2.59
C ALA A 85 13.79 -19.44 -2.24
N ALA A 86 13.24 -19.27 -1.04
CA ALA A 86 12.83 -17.97 -0.51
C ALA A 86 13.69 -17.61 0.69
N ASP A 87 14.13 -16.36 0.77
CA ASP A 87 14.60 -15.77 2.02
C ASP A 87 13.38 -15.45 2.90
N LEU A 88 13.20 -16.27 3.93
CA LEU A 88 12.06 -16.16 4.85
C LEU A 88 12.15 -14.95 5.78
N LEU A 89 13.36 -14.43 6.05
CA LEU A 89 13.50 -13.21 6.84
C LEU A 89 13.03 -12.01 6.02
N GLU A 90 13.45 -11.94 4.76
CA GLU A 90 13.04 -10.88 3.84
C GLU A 90 11.52 -10.86 3.64
N ASP A 91 10.89 -12.02 3.45
CA ASP A 91 9.43 -12.15 3.31
C ASP A 91 8.66 -11.70 4.57
N LYS A 92 9.17 -12.05 5.76
CA LYS A 92 8.60 -11.62 7.04
C LYS A 92 8.70 -10.11 7.23
N LEU A 93 9.85 -9.51 6.88
CA LEU A 93 10.04 -8.06 6.97
C LEU A 93 9.15 -7.32 5.97
N HIS A 94 8.98 -7.85 4.75
CA HIS A 94 8.02 -7.32 3.79
C HIS A 94 6.58 -7.37 4.33
N SER A 95 6.19 -8.51 4.90
CA SER A 95 4.85 -8.70 5.47
C SER A 95 4.57 -7.75 6.63
N LEU A 96 5.55 -7.56 7.53
CA LEU A 96 5.47 -6.58 8.61
C LEU A 96 5.34 -5.15 8.06
N ALA A 97 6.16 -4.77 7.08
CA ALA A 97 6.08 -3.47 6.44
C ALA A 97 4.70 -3.23 5.79
N SER A 98 4.17 -4.23 5.06
CA SER A 98 2.84 -4.16 4.46
C SER A 98 1.72 -4.04 5.50
N ALA A 99 1.85 -4.71 6.66
CA ALA A 99 0.89 -4.58 7.76
C ALA A 99 0.92 -3.16 8.37
N ILE A 100 2.11 -2.57 8.52
CA ILE A 100 2.29 -1.18 8.96
C ILE A 100 1.62 -0.22 7.97
N VAL A 101 1.81 -0.42 6.66
CA VAL A 101 1.18 0.38 5.60
C VAL A 101 -0.35 0.37 5.73
N GLY A 102 -0.96 -0.81 5.80
CA GLY A 102 -2.42 -0.94 5.91
C GLY A 102 -2.98 -0.30 7.18
N THR A 103 -2.33 -0.56 8.32
CA THR A 103 -2.72 -0.01 9.62
C THR A 103 -2.59 1.51 9.65
N ALA A 104 -1.49 2.06 9.12
CA ALA A 104 -1.25 3.49 9.06
C ALA A 104 -2.26 4.19 8.12
N PHE A 105 -2.61 3.56 6.99
CA PHE A 105 -3.65 4.10 6.10
C PHE A 105 -5.02 4.14 6.79
N ALA A 106 -5.41 3.07 7.49
CA ALA A 106 -6.62 3.07 8.31
C ALA A 106 -6.60 4.17 9.38
N GLY A 107 -5.46 4.35 10.04
CA GLY A 107 -5.24 5.43 11.00
C GLY A 107 -5.40 6.83 10.39
N ALA A 108 -4.89 7.06 9.18
CA ALA A 108 -5.06 8.33 8.47
C ALA A 108 -6.53 8.61 8.11
N CYS A 109 -7.27 7.58 7.68
CA CYS A 109 -8.70 7.66 7.42
C CYS A 109 -9.49 7.98 8.70
N ALA A 110 -9.24 7.24 9.79
CA ALA A 110 -9.87 7.47 11.09
C ALA A 110 -9.55 8.87 11.64
N ALA A 111 -8.30 9.32 11.55
CA ALA A 111 -7.90 10.66 11.94
C ALA A 111 -8.63 11.74 11.11
N SER A 112 -8.87 11.50 9.82
CA SER A 112 -9.63 12.42 8.96
C SER A 112 -11.10 12.54 9.35
N LEU A 113 -11.66 11.52 10.00
CA LEU A 113 -13.04 11.52 10.51
C LEU A 113 -13.15 12.14 11.90
N PHE A 114 -12.20 11.82 12.79
CA PHE A 114 -12.36 12.02 14.23
C PHE A 114 -11.35 12.97 14.89
N ALA A 115 -10.21 13.25 14.25
CA ALA A 115 -9.24 14.18 14.82
C ALA A 115 -9.68 15.64 14.64
N LYS A 116 -8.98 16.56 15.31
CA LYS A 116 -9.16 18.00 15.14
C LYS A 116 -9.02 18.38 13.67
N GLY A 117 -10.00 19.11 13.13
CA GLY A 117 -10.05 19.48 11.71
C GLY A 117 -10.58 18.38 10.78
N GLY A 118 -10.97 17.22 11.32
CA GLY A 118 -11.69 16.18 10.60
C GLY A 118 -13.20 16.42 10.49
N SER A 119 -13.90 15.58 9.73
CA SER A 119 -15.35 15.63 9.58
C SER A 119 -15.94 14.22 9.51
N ARG A 120 -16.94 13.93 10.37
CA ARG A 120 -17.68 12.66 10.34
C ARG A 120 -18.52 12.46 9.08
N GLY A 121 -18.77 13.54 8.33
CA GLY A 121 -19.44 13.51 7.03
C GLY A 121 -18.50 13.22 5.86
N ASP A 122 -17.21 12.99 6.11
CA ASP A 122 -16.24 12.67 5.06
C ASP A 122 -16.39 11.23 4.55
N LEU A 123 -17.21 11.06 3.51
CA LEU A 123 -17.47 9.76 2.89
C LEU A 123 -16.20 9.08 2.35
N VAL A 124 -15.21 9.82 1.85
CA VAL A 124 -13.98 9.23 1.32
C VAL A 124 -13.14 8.64 2.47
N ALA A 125 -13.14 9.28 3.64
CA ALA A 125 -12.45 8.71 4.80
C ALA A 125 -13.16 7.45 5.32
N TRP A 126 -14.50 7.43 5.32
CA TRP A 126 -15.26 6.23 5.64
C TRP A 126 -15.03 5.07 4.69
N ILE A 127 -15.10 5.33 3.37
CA ILE A 127 -14.83 4.31 2.35
C ILE A 127 -13.39 3.82 2.46
N GLY A 128 -12.42 4.72 2.73
CA GLY A 128 -11.02 4.35 2.92
C GLY A 128 -10.82 3.44 4.12
N LEU A 129 -11.48 3.73 5.24
CA LEU A 129 -11.45 2.89 6.43
C LEU A 129 -12.07 1.51 6.17
N ALA A 130 -13.22 1.47 5.48
CA ALA A 130 -13.85 0.22 5.08
C ALA A 130 -12.94 -0.60 4.14
N ILE A 131 -12.34 0.03 3.13
CA ILE A 131 -11.39 -0.61 2.22
C ILE A 131 -10.20 -1.21 2.97
N ALA A 132 -9.62 -0.47 3.93
CA ALA A 132 -8.46 -0.92 4.70
C ALA A 132 -8.70 -2.19 5.53
N VAL A 133 -9.97 -2.51 5.83
CA VAL A 133 -10.36 -3.70 6.59
C VAL A 133 -10.94 -4.77 5.68
N VAL A 134 -11.92 -4.41 4.84
CA VAL A 134 -12.69 -5.35 4.03
C VAL A 134 -11.83 -5.96 2.93
N ILE A 135 -10.98 -5.17 2.26
CA ILE A 135 -10.17 -5.69 1.14
C ILE A 135 -9.17 -6.76 1.61
N PRO A 136 -8.34 -6.55 2.65
CA PRO A 136 -7.43 -7.58 3.14
C PRO A 136 -8.14 -8.88 3.54
N LEU A 137 -9.32 -8.79 4.17
CA LEU A 137 -10.13 -9.96 4.51
C LEU A 137 -10.67 -10.66 3.25
N ALA A 138 -11.18 -9.89 2.27
CA ALA A 138 -11.67 -10.42 1.01
C ALA A 138 -10.55 -11.09 0.19
N MET A 139 -9.32 -10.54 0.22
CA MET A 139 -8.15 -11.15 -0.41
C MET A 139 -7.88 -12.54 0.17
N ASN A 140 -8.02 -12.73 1.48
CA ASN A 140 -7.84 -14.05 2.10
C ASN A 140 -8.91 -15.07 1.65
N GLN A 141 -10.15 -14.62 1.41
CA GLN A 141 -11.25 -15.49 1.00
C GLN A 141 -11.33 -15.72 -0.51
N TRP A 142 -10.74 -14.83 -1.32
CA TRP A 142 -10.76 -14.92 -2.77
C TRP A 142 -9.36 -14.86 -3.39
N PRO A 143 -8.58 -15.96 -3.29
CA PRO A 143 -7.21 -16.04 -3.84
C PRO A 143 -7.11 -15.64 -5.32
N ALA A 144 -8.13 -15.96 -6.13
CA ALA A 144 -8.14 -15.66 -7.56
C ALA A 144 -8.31 -14.16 -7.88
N GLY A 145 -8.80 -13.35 -6.93
CA GLY A 145 -9.01 -11.90 -7.11
C GLY A 145 -8.05 -11.02 -6.30
N GLN A 146 -7.07 -11.60 -5.60
CA GLN A 146 -6.19 -10.85 -4.70
C GLN A 146 -5.45 -9.72 -5.39
N GLY A 147 -4.97 -9.99 -6.61
CA GLY A 147 -4.29 -9.02 -7.43
C GLY A 147 -5.15 -7.80 -7.74
N LEU A 148 -6.38 -8.01 -8.22
CA LEU A 148 -7.31 -6.92 -8.52
C LEU A 148 -7.62 -6.11 -7.26
N LEU A 149 -7.96 -6.79 -6.17
CA LEU A 149 -8.33 -6.19 -4.89
C LEU A 149 -7.22 -5.29 -4.32
N GLN A 150 -5.97 -5.77 -4.31
CA GLN A 150 -4.85 -4.97 -3.79
C GLN A 150 -4.61 -3.70 -4.63
N ARG A 151 -4.86 -3.75 -5.94
CA ARG A 151 -4.69 -2.58 -6.83
C ARG A 151 -5.77 -1.55 -6.65
N LEU A 152 -7.01 -1.98 -6.44
CA LEU A 152 -8.09 -1.09 -6.07
C LEU A 152 -7.80 -0.41 -4.74
N MET A 153 -7.26 -1.15 -3.76
CA MET A 153 -6.80 -0.58 -2.49
C MET A 153 -5.71 0.49 -2.69
N PHE A 154 -4.70 0.22 -3.51
CA PHE A 154 -3.64 1.20 -3.80
C PHE A 154 -4.09 2.40 -4.62
N LEU A 155 -5.00 2.20 -5.58
CA LEU A 155 -5.59 3.28 -6.36
C LEU A 155 -6.38 4.20 -5.44
N TYR A 156 -7.19 3.61 -4.54
CA TYR A 156 -7.97 4.36 -3.58
C TYR A 156 -7.08 5.11 -2.59
N SER A 157 -6.05 4.45 -2.03
CA SER A 157 -5.15 5.11 -1.09
C SER A 157 -4.40 6.27 -1.74
N CYS A 158 -3.98 6.14 -3.00
CA CYS A 158 -3.40 7.23 -3.77
C CYS A 158 -4.38 8.42 -3.90
N ALA A 159 -5.63 8.16 -4.31
CA ALA A 159 -6.64 9.19 -4.45
C ALA A 159 -6.95 9.89 -3.11
N PHE A 160 -7.06 9.13 -2.02
CA PHE A 160 -7.23 9.67 -0.67
C PHE A 160 -6.05 10.58 -0.30
N ILE A 161 -4.82 10.09 -0.40
CA ILE A 161 -3.60 10.82 -0.02
C ILE A 161 -3.46 12.13 -0.81
N LEU A 162 -3.67 12.10 -2.13
CA LEU A 162 -3.65 13.30 -2.96
C LEU A 162 -4.68 14.32 -2.47
N ARG A 163 -5.93 13.89 -2.25
CA ARG A 163 -6.98 14.76 -1.71
C ARG A 163 -6.60 15.34 -0.36
N GLU A 164 -5.99 14.56 0.53
CA GLU A 164 -5.55 15.02 1.85
C GLU A 164 -4.54 16.17 1.76
N PHE A 165 -3.65 16.14 0.75
CA PHE A 165 -2.69 17.20 0.51
C PHE A 165 -3.27 18.42 -0.22
N TYR A 166 -4.38 18.28 -0.94
CA TYR A 166 -5.11 19.42 -1.54
C TYR A 166 -6.10 20.10 -0.58
N ARG A 167 -6.53 19.41 0.48
CA ARG A 167 -7.39 19.99 1.54
C ARG A 167 -6.54 20.79 2.53
N ARG A 168 -6.32 22.07 2.24
CA ARG A 168 -5.73 23.05 3.17
C ARG A 168 -6.69 23.41 4.32
#